data_AF-A0A0F9PU27-F1
#
_entry.id   AF-A0A0F9PU27-F1
#
_cell.length_a   1.000
_cell.length_b   1.000
_cell.length_c   1.000
_cell.angle_alpha   90.00
_cell.angle_beta   90.00
_cell.angle_gamma   90.00
#
_symmetry.space_group_name_H-M   'P 1'
#
loop_
_entity.id
_entity.type
_entity.pdbx_description
1 polymer ?
#
loop_
_entity_poly.entity_id
_entity_poly.type
_entity_poly.pdbx_seq_one_letter_code
_entity_poly.pdbx_strand_id
1 'polypeptide(L)'
;MSKEEKKKRKELTKLVKKYLSTGKKLYQKNEFQKAISHFKKAIELGYISTDIWDLIGYSEFQLGNLNHAVEYYRKGSEYNPNDPVAWIKYASLLKQNNDLISSIDATKKALGLNSQNKDYWLFLGGTYLKMMKFNEAEESFESVLKIDPNNQNALNSIALSKRSRELSENTHTWKVVLYPFIFDNLIYYEKLLFIIRNIHDYLNSLTTHYSLRQKITRHIKKILKGQEPHIQNLLTNLIDSIPNKTFIDYGTNFDDFVFSSLIKNLEFLYSTYEPMVKTFRYIDGIILNQVNSFDEFKFQVRKYLNNLPADAQSIIISFIDSLPAGIKETEKSAKEDNRIKMEEQKNELFMELEKESLEKLKKMVKVSTKINLDRMQNALKLESEIFDNIIFDWADEFGFTIDGDYLVLNMDTVSDFINSLDKKFEEWENFEKKGIGKQ
;
A
#
# COMPACT_ATOMS: atom_id res chain seq x y z
N MET A 1 -9.69 58.65 -13.67
CA MET A 1 -10.63 57.69 -14.30
C MET A 1 -11.88 58.40 -14.76
N SER A 2 -12.15 58.38 -16.06
CA SER A 2 -13.38 58.92 -16.66
C SER A 2 -14.62 58.13 -16.18
N LYS A 3 -15.82 58.72 -16.31
CA LYS A 3 -17.09 58.03 -15.99
C LYS A 3 -17.24 56.74 -16.82
N GLU A 4 -16.72 56.74 -18.04
CA GLU A 4 -16.77 55.62 -18.98
C GLU A 4 -15.82 54.47 -18.58
N GLU A 5 -14.61 54.79 -18.11
CA GLU A 5 -13.67 53.80 -17.56
C GLU A 5 -14.24 53.13 -16.30
N LYS A 6 -14.89 53.90 -15.43
CA LYS A 6 -15.57 53.34 -14.24
C LYS A 6 -16.71 52.40 -14.63
N LYS A 7 -17.44 52.69 -15.71
CA LYS A 7 -18.52 51.82 -16.23
C LYS A 7 -17.94 50.52 -16.81
N LYS A 8 -16.95 50.61 -17.69
CA LYS A 8 -16.25 49.44 -18.27
C LYS A 8 -15.66 48.53 -17.19
N ARG A 9 -15.02 49.11 -16.16
CA ARG A 9 -14.48 48.33 -15.03
C ARG A 9 -15.56 47.60 -14.22
N LYS A 10 -16.72 48.24 -14.00
CA LYS A 10 -17.87 47.60 -13.33
C LYS A 10 -18.44 46.44 -14.15
N GLU A 11 -18.55 46.61 -15.46
CA GLU A 11 -19.02 45.56 -16.37
C GLU A 11 -18.06 44.38 -16.42
N LEU A 12 -16.75 44.63 -16.52
CA LEU A 12 -15.70 43.60 -16.45
C LEU A 12 -15.79 42.82 -15.13
N THR A 13 -15.94 43.52 -14.00
CA THR A 13 -16.06 42.89 -12.68
C THR A 13 -17.30 42.01 -12.58
N LYS A 14 -18.44 42.45 -13.15
CA LYS A 14 -19.67 41.66 -13.19
C LYS A 14 -19.49 40.40 -14.05
N LEU A 15 -18.78 40.53 -15.16
CA LEU A 15 -18.51 39.43 -16.08
C LEU A 15 -17.58 38.38 -15.45
N VAL A 16 -16.49 38.81 -14.80
CA VAL A 16 -15.61 37.95 -14.00
C VAL A 16 -16.41 37.17 -12.96
N LYS A 17 -17.24 37.85 -12.14
CA LYS A 17 -18.08 37.19 -11.13
C LYS A 17 -19.04 36.17 -11.74
N LYS A 18 -19.60 36.47 -12.92
CA LYS A 18 -20.45 35.53 -13.66
C LYS A 18 -19.66 34.28 -14.02
N TYR A 19 -18.51 34.41 -14.69
CA TYR A 19 -17.66 33.28 -15.07
C TYR A 19 -17.23 32.44 -13.85
N LEU A 20 -16.79 33.09 -12.76
CA LEU A 20 -16.44 32.40 -11.51
C LEU A 20 -17.60 31.62 -10.91
N SER A 21 -18.77 32.25 -10.79
CA SER A 21 -19.95 31.59 -10.18
C SER A 21 -20.46 30.43 -11.03
N THR A 22 -20.46 30.57 -12.36
CA THR A 22 -20.82 29.48 -13.28
C THR A 22 -19.78 28.35 -13.21
N GLY A 23 -18.49 28.67 -13.24
CA GLY A 23 -17.42 27.67 -13.10
C GLY A 23 -17.51 26.89 -11.80
N LYS A 24 -17.74 27.56 -10.65
CA LYS A 24 -17.92 26.91 -9.35
C LYS A 24 -19.15 25.99 -9.31
N LYS A 25 -20.27 26.38 -9.92
CA LYS A 25 -21.46 25.53 -10.03
C LYS A 25 -21.20 24.27 -10.87
N LEU A 26 -20.48 24.40 -11.98
CA LEU A 26 -20.12 23.26 -12.83
C LEU A 26 -19.14 22.32 -12.13
N TYR A 27 -18.17 22.89 -11.40
CA TYR A 27 -17.25 22.14 -10.56
C TYR A 27 -17.99 21.29 -9.51
N GLN A 28 -18.99 21.86 -8.83
CA GLN A 28 -19.82 21.12 -7.85
C GLN A 28 -20.65 20.00 -8.49
N LYS A 29 -20.92 20.07 -9.80
CA LYS A 29 -21.60 19.03 -10.58
C LYS A 29 -20.63 18.03 -11.20
N ASN A 30 -19.33 18.10 -10.89
CA ASN A 30 -18.26 17.30 -11.49
C ASN A 30 -18.14 17.49 -13.02
N GLU A 31 -18.67 18.59 -13.58
CA GLU A 31 -18.51 18.95 -15.00
C GLU A 31 -17.18 19.68 -15.22
N PHE A 32 -16.07 19.01 -14.90
CA PHE A 32 -14.73 19.61 -14.77
C PHE A 32 -14.25 20.33 -16.03
N GLN A 33 -14.41 19.73 -17.20
CA GLN A 33 -13.98 20.35 -18.47
C GLN A 33 -14.66 21.70 -18.72
N LYS A 34 -15.97 21.79 -18.45
CA LYS A 34 -16.73 23.05 -18.60
C LYS A 34 -16.34 24.03 -17.52
N ALA A 35 -16.13 23.57 -16.28
CA ALA A 35 -15.67 24.43 -15.19
C ALA A 35 -14.34 25.11 -15.53
N ILE A 36 -13.35 24.34 -16.02
CA ILE A 36 -12.05 24.86 -16.48
C ILE A 36 -12.24 25.95 -17.54
N SER A 37 -13.11 25.74 -18.53
CA SER A 37 -13.35 26.74 -19.58
C SER A 37 -13.88 28.07 -19.02
N HIS A 38 -14.74 28.03 -18.00
CA HIS A 38 -15.25 29.22 -17.33
C HIS A 38 -14.20 29.88 -16.45
N PHE A 39 -13.35 29.12 -15.77
CA PHE A 39 -12.25 29.65 -14.98
C PHE A 39 -11.18 30.32 -15.87
N LYS A 40 -10.81 29.71 -17.00
CA LYS A 40 -9.89 30.32 -17.98
C LYS A 40 -10.42 31.65 -18.52
N LYS A 41 -11.72 31.74 -18.82
CA LYS A 41 -12.35 33.03 -19.19
C LYS A 41 -12.28 34.08 -18.09
N ALA A 42 -12.39 33.69 -16.81
CA ALA A 42 -12.20 34.63 -15.71
C ALA A 42 -10.74 35.13 -15.62
N ILE A 43 -9.77 34.25 -15.88
CA ILE A 43 -8.34 34.60 -15.96
C ILE A 43 -8.06 35.55 -17.13
N GLU A 44 -8.60 35.27 -18.31
CA GLU A 44 -8.50 36.15 -19.49
C GLU A 44 -9.04 37.57 -19.22
N LEU A 45 -10.02 37.69 -18.32
CA LEU A 45 -10.57 38.96 -17.86
C LEU A 45 -9.77 39.60 -16.70
N GLY A 46 -8.61 39.05 -16.36
CA GLY A 46 -7.68 39.59 -15.36
C GLY A 46 -7.92 39.12 -13.92
N TYR A 47 -8.79 38.12 -13.69
CA TYR A 47 -8.97 37.53 -12.36
C TYR A 47 -7.96 36.41 -12.14
N ILE A 48 -6.89 36.73 -11.41
CA ILE A 48 -5.85 35.78 -11.02
C ILE A 48 -5.84 35.66 -9.50
N SER A 49 -5.90 34.44 -9.00
CA SER A 49 -5.84 34.13 -7.57
C SER A 49 -5.34 32.70 -7.37
N THR A 50 -4.76 32.39 -6.22
CA THR A 50 -4.42 31.00 -5.87
C THR A 50 -5.65 30.09 -5.97
N ASP A 51 -6.81 30.54 -5.49
CA ASP A 51 -8.06 29.77 -5.56
C ASP A 51 -8.46 29.33 -6.98
N ILE A 52 -8.26 30.17 -8.00
CA ILE A 52 -8.67 29.81 -9.36
C ILE A 52 -7.70 28.81 -9.98
N TRP A 53 -6.42 28.95 -9.67
CA TRP A 53 -5.40 27.98 -10.05
C TRP A 53 -5.65 26.62 -9.39
N ASP A 54 -5.97 26.60 -8.10
CA ASP A 54 -6.35 25.39 -7.37
C ASP A 54 -7.59 24.72 -7.97
N LEU A 55 -8.64 25.49 -8.30
CA LEU A 55 -9.86 24.96 -8.90
C LEU A 55 -9.63 24.34 -10.27
N ILE A 56 -8.79 24.97 -11.10
CA ILE A 56 -8.39 24.41 -12.39
C ILE A 56 -7.51 23.18 -12.19
N GLY A 57 -6.49 23.25 -11.33
CA GLY A 57 -5.57 22.15 -11.04
C GLY A 57 -6.30 20.90 -10.54
N TYR A 58 -7.22 21.06 -9.58
CA TYR A 58 -8.05 19.95 -9.13
C TYR A 58 -8.95 19.41 -10.25
N SER A 59 -9.54 20.28 -11.07
CA SER A 59 -10.38 19.85 -12.19
C SER A 59 -9.59 19.03 -13.21
N GLU A 60 -8.35 19.43 -13.54
CA GLU A 60 -7.45 18.68 -14.41
C GLU A 60 -7.06 17.34 -13.79
N PHE A 61 -6.79 17.31 -12.48
CA PHE A 61 -6.50 16.07 -11.75
C PHE A 61 -7.66 15.07 -11.83
N GLN A 62 -8.90 15.53 -11.62
CA GLN A 62 -10.09 14.68 -11.74
C GLN A 62 -10.34 14.16 -13.16
N LEU A 63 -9.83 14.86 -14.17
CA LEU A 63 -9.87 14.43 -15.58
C LEU A 63 -8.71 13.48 -15.93
N GLY A 64 -7.84 13.15 -14.98
CA GLY A 64 -6.65 12.30 -15.20
C GLY A 64 -5.44 13.04 -15.80
N ASN A 65 -5.53 14.36 -15.97
CA ASN A 65 -4.48 15.18 -16.57
C ASN A 65 -3.45 15.62 -15.52
N LEU A 66 -2.74 14.66 -14.91
CA LEU A 66 -1.86 14.89 -13.77
C LEU A 66 -0.79 15.97 -14.03
N ASN A 67 -0.13 15.94 -15.19
CA ASN A 67 0.89 16.94 -15.56
C ASN A 67 0.31 18.37 -15.64
N HIS A 68 -0.91 18.52 -16.16
CA HIS A 68 -1.57 19.82 -16.22
C HIS A 68 -1.97 20.30 -14.82
N ALA A 69 -2.42 19.40 -13.96
CA ALA A 69 -2.72 19.72 -12.57
C ALA A 69 -1.48 20.28 -11.86
N VAL A 70 -0.34 19.59 -11.97
CA VAL A 70 0.96 20.01 -11.42
C VAL A 70 1.32 21.43 -11.87
N GLU A 71 1.17 21.75 -13.16
CA GLU A 71 1.44 23.08 -13.72
C GLU A 71 0.57 24.18 -13.09
N TYR A 72 -0.72 23.94 -12.89
CA TYR A 72 -1.62 24.93 -12.28
C TYR A 72 -1.35 25.11 -10.78
N TYR A 73 -1.04 24.04 -10.04
CA TYR A 73 -0.62 24.17 -8.64
C TYR A 73 0.73 24.88 -8.49
N ARG A 74 1.66 24.71 -9.45
CA ARG A 74 2.89 25.52 -9.51
C ARG A 74 2.55 27.00 -9.66
N LYS A 75 1.69 27.37 -10.62
CA LYS A 75 1.23 28.76 -10.79
C LYS A 75 0.55 29.32 -9.55
N GLY A 76 -0.25 28.52 -8.86
CA GLY A 76 -0.92 28.90 -7.61
C GLY A 76 0.06 29.22 -6.48
N SER A 77 1.07 28.37 -6.30
CA SER A 77 2.12 28.54 -5.28
C SER A 77 3.11 29.67 -5.62
N GLU A 78 3.46 29.86 -6.89
CA GLU A 78 4.28 31.00 -7.34
C GLU A 78 3.53 32.34 -7.24
N TYR A 79 2.22 32.35 -7.49
CA TYR A 79 1.40 33.55 -7.37
C TYR A 79 1.27 34.03 -5.92
N ASN A 80 1.20 33.10 -4.96
CA ASN A 80 1.18 33.41 -3.54
C ASN A 80 2.30 32.66 -2.80
N PRO A 81 3.55 33.13 -2.90
CA PRO A 81 4.70 32.40 -2.37
C PRO A 81 4.73 32.33 -0.84
N ASN A 82 3.93 33.13 -0.15
CA ASN A 82 3.83 33.17 1.32
C ASN A 82 2.69 32.30 1.87
N ASP A 83 1.97 31.56 1.02
CA ASP A 83 0.95 30.60 1.46
C ASP A 83 1.54 29.18 1.55
N PRO A 84 1.81 28.66 2.76
CA PRO A 84 2.34 27.31 2.91
C PRO A 84 1.36 26.23 2.41
N VAL A 85 0.05 26.49 2.43
CA VAL A 85 -0.96 25.53 1.96
C VAL A 85 -0.86 25.33 0.45
N ALA A 86 -0.59 26.39 -0.31
CA ALA A 86 -0.39 26.32 -1.75
C ALA A 86 0.84 25.46 -2.09
N TRP A 87 1.95 25.63 -1.37
CA TRP A 87 3.15 24.80 -1.52
C TRP A 87 2.92 23.33 -1.20
N ILE A 88 2.14 23.00 -0.16
CA ILE A 88 1.81 21.60 0.18
C ILE A 88 0.89 20.96 -0.84
N LYS A 89 -0.10 21.69 -1.37
CA LYS A 89 -0.93 21.17 -2.47
C LYS A 89 -0.08 20.85 -3.69
N TYR A 90 0.85 21.74 -4.04
CA TYR A 90 1.80 21.50 -5.13
C TYR A 90 2.69 20.28 -4.85
N ALA A 91 3.27 20.16 -3.65
CA ALA A 91 4.07 19.01 -3.23
C ALA A 91 3.29 17.69 -3.31
N SER A 92 2.02 17.68 -2.86
CA SER A 92 1.13 16.52 -2.94
C SER A 92 0.97 16.01 -4.37
N LEU A 93 0.72 16.91 -5.33
CA LEU A 93 0.59 16.56 -6.73
C LEU A 93 1.92 16.08 -7.34
N LEU A 94 3.04 16.69 -6.96
CA LEU A 94 4.38 16.24 -7.37
C LEU A 94 4.68 14.82 -6.87
N LYS A 95 4.38 14.53 -5.60
CA LYS A 95 4.53 13.19 -5.01
C LYS A 95 3.66 12.14 -5.72
N GLN A 96 2.44 12.51 -6.12
CA GLN A 96 1.56 11.64 -6.92
C GLN A 96 2.11 11.44 -8.34
N ASN A 97 2.69 12.48 -8.94
CA ASN A 97 3.39 12.42 -10.23
C ASN A 97 4.77 11.74 -10.15
N ASN A 98 5.12 11.19 -8.99
CA ASN A 98 6.41 10.55 -8.70
C ASN A 98 7.65 11.47 -8.81
N ASP A 99 7.46 12.79 -8.89
CA ASP A 99 8.53 13.77 -8.77
C ASP A 99 8.79 14.09 -7.28
N LEU A 100 9.47 13.13 -6.63
CA LEU A 100 9.67 13.15 -5.17
C LEU A 100 10.65 14.23 -4.73
N ILE A 101 11.63 14.59 -5.57
CA ILE A 101 12.63 15.62 -5.27
C ILE A 101 11.95 16.99 -5.24
N SER A 102 11.21 17.36 -6.28
CA SER A 102 10.48 18.63 -6.30
C SER A 102 9.42 18.69 -5.19
N SER A 103 8.81 17.54 -4.85
CA SER A 103 7.87 17.44 -3.73
C SER A 103 8.54 17.80 -2.40
N ILE A 104 9.76 17.33 -2.16
CA ILE A 104 10.54 17.68 -0.96
C ILE A 104 10.83 19.18 -0.92
N ASP A 105 11.26 19.76 -2.04
CA ASP A 105 11.59 21.19 -2.11
C ASP A 105 10.37 22.07 -1.84
N ALA A 106 9.22 21.75 -2.45
CA ALA A 106 7.96 22.42 -2.18
C ALA A 106 7.52 22.26 -0.71
N THR A 107 7.68 21.06 -0.13
CA THR A 107 7.38 20.82 1.30
C THR A 107 8.29 21.64 2.21
N LYS A 108 9.60 21.72 1.91
CA LYS A 108 10.55 22.54 2.66
C LYS A 108 10.23 24.02 2.58
N LYS A 109 9.74 24.52 1.44
CA LYS A 109 9.22 25.91 1.34
C LYS A 109 8.04 26.13 2.28
N ALA A 110 7.08 25.21 2.34
CA ALA A 110 5.95 25.29 3.28
C ALA A 110 6.41 25.28 4.75
N LEU A 111 7.39 24.43 5.09
CA LEU A 111 8.00 24.39 6.43
C LEU A 111 8.80 25.66 6.76
N GLY A 112 9.44 26.29 5.79
CA GLY A 112 10.10 27.59 5.97
C GLY A 112 9.12 28.72 6.33
N LEU A 113 7.87 28.62 5.86
CA LEU A 113 6.79 29.56 6.18
C LEU A 113 6.08 29.21 7.49
N ASN A 114 5.95 27.91 7.82
CA ASN A 114 5.34 27.44 9.06
C ASN A 114 5.98 26.13 9.54
N SER A 115 7.04 26.26 10.34
CA SER A 115 7.82 25.13 10.86
C SER A 115 7.15 24.37 12.01
N GLN A 116 6.07 24.93 12.59
CA GLN A 116 5.32 24.31 13.68
C GLN A 116 4.14 23.47 13.18
N ASN A 117 3.94 23.38 11.86
CA ASN A 117 2.88 22.55 11.31
C ASN A 117 3.35 21.10 11.19
N LYS A 118 2.85 20.25 12.09
CA LYS A 118 3.13 18.81 12.11
C LYS A 118 2.70 18.07 10.84
N ASP A 119 1.64 18.51 10.16
CA ASP A 119 1.16 17.84 8.94
C ASP A 119 2.18 17.98 7.81
N TYR A 120 2.95 19.08 7.78
CA TYR A 120 3.99 19.30 6.78
C TYR A 120 5.22 18.44 7.04
N TRP A 121 5.59 18.25 8.31
CA TRP A 121 6.63 17.31 8.71
C TRP A 121 6.24 15.85 8.43
N LEU A 122 4.99 15.46 8.71
CA LEU A 122 4.45 14.15 8.33
C LEU A 122 4.51 13.95 6.81
N PHE A 123 4.13 14.97 6.04
CA PHE A 123 4.18 14.91 4.57
C PHE A 123 5.63 14.76 4.07
N LEU A 124 6.58 15.49 4.65
CA LEU A 124 8.00 15.40 4.31
C LEU A 124 8.55 14.00 4.60
N GLY A 125 8.32 13.49 5.81
CA GLY A 125 8.76 12.14 6.19
C GLY A 125 8.15 11.06 5.31
N GLY A 126 6.86 11.16 5.02
CA GLY A 126 6.18 10.26 4.08
C GLY A 126 6.62 10.40 2.62
N THR A 127 7.31 11.48 2.25
CA THR A 127 7.94 11.64 0.92
C THR A 127 9.31 10.97 0.91
N TYR A 128 10.11 11.15 1.97
CA TYR A 128 11.39 10.44 2.14
C TYR A 128 11.21 8.92 2.25
N LEU A 129 10.18 8.43 2.95
CA LEU A 129 9.84 7.00 2.98
C LEU A 129 9.61 6.44 1.57
N LYS A 130 8.86 7.17 0.73
CA LYS A 130 8.61 6.77 -0.66
C LYS A 130 9.90 6.74 -1.50
N MET A 131 10.91 7.51 -1.11
CA MET A 131 12.26 7.48 -1.70
C MET A 131 13.20 6.44 -1.05
N MET A 132 12.72 5.64 -0.09
CA MET A 132 13.55 4.72 0.72
C MET A 132 14.67 5.44 1.50
N LYS A 133 14.49 6.74 1.78
CA LYS A 133 15.40 7.56 2.58
C LYS A 133 14.99 7.52 4.04
N PHE A 134 15.25 6.38 4.69
CA PHE A 134 14.69 6.05 6.00
C PHE A 134 15.19 6.96 7.12
N ASN A 135 16.46 7.38 7.10
CA ASN A 135 17.01 8.26 8.13
C ASN A 135 16.37 9.65 8.06
N GLU A 136 16.28 10.24 6.87
CA GLU A 136 15.64 11.55 6.68
C GLU A 136 14.13 11.51 6.96
N ALA A 137 13.49 10.36 6.73
CA ALA A 137 12.11 10.13 7.13
C ALA A 137 11.96 10.13 8.66
N GLU A 138 12.80 9.37 9.37
CA GLU A 138 12.81 9.33 10.85
C GLU A 138 13.00 10.74 11.43
N GLU A 139 13.99 11.50 10.98
CA GLU A 139 14.23 12.89 11.44
C GLU A 139 13.01 13.81 11.24
N SER A 140 12.31 13.64 10.12
CA SER A 140 11.09 14.40 9.82
C SER A 140 9.95 14.04 10.78
N PHE A 141 9.78 12.76 11.10
CA PHE A 141 8.77 12.31 12.06
C PHE A 141 9.13 12.65 13.51
N GLU A 142 10.41 12.62 13.89
CA GLU A 142 10.87 13.10 15.19
C GLU A 142 10.58 14.59 15.38
N SER A 143 10.65 15.38 14.30
CA SER A 143 10.25 16.79 14.31
C SER A 143 8.76 16.96 14.62
N VAL A 144 7.91 16.01 14.22
CA VAL A 144 6.50 15.97 14.66
C VAL A 144 6.40 15.72 16.15
N LEU A 145 7.16 14.75 16.68
CA LEU A 145 7.12 14.40 18.11
C LEU A 145 7.67 15.52 19.02
N LYS A 146 8.57 16.37 18.52
CA LYS A 146 9.00 17.59 19.23
C LYS A 146 7.85 18.59 19.41
N ILE A 147 6.91 18.64 18.47
CA ILE A 147 5.74 19.54 18.49
C ILE A 147 4.56 18.88 19.23
N ASP A 148 4.34 17.60 18.99
CA ASP A 148 3.24 16.79 19.51
C ASP A 148 3.78 15.42 19.96
N PRO A 149 4.26 15.29 21.22
CA PRO A 149 4.93 14.07 21.69
C PRO A 149 4.09 12.79 21.64
N ASN A 150 2.76 12.93 21.60
CA ASN A 150 1.83 11.80 21.58
C ASN A 150 1.23 11.56 20.18
N ASN A 151 1.88 12.09 19.13
CA ASN A 151 1.37 11.92 17.77
C ASN A 151 1.53 10.47 17.29
N GLN A 152 0.43 9.72 17.32
CA GLN A 152 0.44 8.31 16.94
C GLN A 152 0.89 8.07 15.50
N ASN A 153 0.55 8.97 14.57
CA ASN A 153 0.97 8.84 13.17
C ASN A 153 2.49 8.89 13.06
N ALA A 154 3.14 9.85 13.72
CA ALA A 154 4.59 9.95 13.73
C ALA A 154 5.26 8.74 14.40
N LEU A 155 4.75 8.26 15.53
CA LEU A 155 5.27 7.05 16.18
C LEU A 155 5.19 5.82 15.26
N ASN A 156 4.05 5.61 14.61
CA ASN A 156 3.85 4.53 13.66
C ASN A 156 4.79 4.68 12.45
N SER A 157 4.94 5.89 11.91
CA SER A 157 5.80 6.13 10.77
C SER A 157 7.30 5.98 11.09
N ILE A 158 7.74 6.28 12.32
CA ILE A 158 9.11 5.97 12.77
C ILE A 158 9.31 4.45 12.87
N ALA A 159 8.36 3.73 13.46
CA ALA A 159 8.42 2.27 13.54
C ALA A 159 8.50 1.65 12.14
N LEU A 160 7.68 2.14 11.21
CA LEU A 160 7.73 1.75 9.80
C LEU A 160 9.10 2.04 9.17
N SER A 161 9.65 3.24 9.38
CA SER A 161 10.93 3.66 8.80
C SER A 161 12.09 2.79 9.27
N LYS A 162 12.19 2.58 10.59
CA LYS A 162 13.23 1.74 11.20
C LYS A 162 13.19 0.32 10.67
N ARG A 163 11.98 -0.24 10.57
CA ARG A 163 11.79 -1.60 10.09
C ARG A 163 12.06 -1.75 8.59
N SER A 164 11.64 -0.76 7.80
CA SER A 164 11.92 -0.73 6.36
C SER A 164 13.43 -0.60 6.09
N ARG A 165 14.15 0.15 6.94
CA ARG A 165 15.61 0.24 6.91
C ARG A 165 16.27 -1.09 7.23
N GLU A 166 15.88 -1.74 8.33
CA GLU A 166 16.39 -3.05 8.72
C GLU A 166 16.15 -4.10 7.61
N LEU A 167 14.97 -4.08 6.98
CA LEU A 167 14.66 -4.92 5.83
C LEU A 167 15.54 -4.57 4.61
N SER A 168 15.82 -3.29 4.36
CA SER A 168 16.66 -2.88 3.23
C SER A 168 18.13 -3.29 3.37
N GLU A 169 18.62 -3.43 4.60
CA GLU A 169 20.00 -3.82 4.88
C GLU A 169 20.21 -5.34 4.81
N ASN A 170 19.16 -6.13 5.12
CA ASN A 170 19.29 -7.57 5.35
C ASN A 170 18.44 -8.45 4.43
N THR A 171 17.65 -7.89 3.51
CA THR A 171 16.67 -8.68 2.75
C THR A 171 16.44 -8.19 1.31
N HIS A 172 15.58 -8.91 0.59
CA HIS A 172 15.23 -8.65 -0.80
C HIS A 172 14.39 -7.37 -0.98
N THR A 173 14.66 -6.60 -2.04
CA THR A 173 14.04 -5.30 -2.34
C THR A 173 12.51 -5.32 -2.37
N TRP A 174 11.88 -6.43 -2.75
CA TRP A 174 10.43 -6.57 -2.74
C TRP A 174 9.82 -6.44 -1.34
N LYS A 175 10.54 -6.86 -0.28
CA LYS A 175 10.07 -6.72 1.11
C LYS A 175 9.97 -5.25 1.51
N VAL A 176 10.96 -4.45 1.14
CA VAL A 176 11.00 -3.01 1.41
C VAL A 176 9.85 -2.28 0.72
N VAL A 177 9.48 -2.71 -0.48
CA VAL A 177 8.35 -2.14 -1.23
C VAL A 177 7.01 -2.56 -0.64
N LEU A 178 6.88 -3.83 -0.24
CA LEU A 178 5.62 -4.40 0.24
C LEU A 178 5.30 -4.03 1.69
N TYR A 179 6.34 -3.94 2.54
CA TYR A 179 6.19 -3.77 3.98
C TYR A 179 5.38 -2.53 4.38
N PRO A 180 5.62 -1.33 3.82
CA PRO A 180 4.81 -0.14 4.13
C PRO A 180 3.32 -0.35 3.90
N PHE A 181 2.98 -1.03 2.81
CA PHE A 181 1.58 -1.28 2.46
C PHE A 181 0.93 -2.26 3.43
N ILE A 182 1.63 -3.33 3.82
CA ILE A 182 1.14 -4.30 4.81
C ILE A 182 0.99 -3.67 6.18
N PHE A 183 1.99 -2.89 6.60
CA PHE A 183 2.02 -2.22 7.89
C PHE A 183 0.89 -1.18 8.03
N ASP A 184 0.67 -0.35 7.01
CA ASP A 184 -0.40 0.66 6.99
C ASP A 184 -1.78 0.00 7.07
N ASN A 185 -2.02 -1.06 6.29
CA ASN A 185 -3.29 -1.80 6.33
C ASN A 185 -3.48 -2.49 7.68
N LEU A 186 -2.44 -3.09 8.25
CA LEU A 186 -2.51 -3.74 9.56
C LEU A 186 -2.96 -2.73 10.63
N ILE A 187 -2.28 -1.58 10.72
CA ILE A 187 -2.62 -0.51 11.67
C ILE A 187 -4.05 -0.04 11.46
N TYR A 188 -4.46 0.15 10.20
CA TYR A 188 -5.81 0.59 9.86
C TYR A 188 -6.87 -0.37 10.39
N TYR A 189 -6.77 -1.67 10.07
CA TYR A 189 -7.78 -2.64 10.49
C TYR A 189 -7.74 -2.91 12.00
N GLU A 190 -6.57 -2.85 12.64
CA GLU A 190 -6.48 -2.93 14.11
C GLU A 190 -7.20 -1.77 14.81
N LYS A 191 -6.98 -0.55 14.30
CA LYS A 191 -7.65 0.65 14.81
C LYS A 191 -9.15 0.59 14.59
N LEU A 192 -9.60 0.12 13.43
CA LEU A 192 -11.02 -0.08 13.12
C LEU A 192 -11.67 -1.10 14.08
N LEU A 193 -11.04 -2.26 14.27
CA LEU A 193 -11.55 -3.28 15.20
C LEU A 193 -11.58 -2.79 16.64
N PHE A 194 -10.57 -2.05 17.07
CA PHE A 194 -10.55 -1.43 18.40
C PHE A 194 -11.74 -0.49 18.59
N ILE A 195 -12.04 0.35 17.60
CA ILE A 195 -13.20 1.24 17.63
C ILE A 195 -14.51 0.45 17.66
N ILE A 196 -14.65 -0.57 16.82
CA ILE A 196 -15.85 -1.44 16.77
C ILE A 196 -16.09 -2.09 18.14
N ARG A 197 -15.05 -2.67 18.74
CA ARG A 197 -15.11 -3.29 20.08
C ARG A 197 -15.52 -2.29 21.16
N ASN A 198 -14.92 -1.11 21.18
CA ASN A 198 -15.28 -0.08 22.16
C ASN A 198 -16.74 0.36 22.05
N ILE A 199 -17.27 0.49 20.84
CA ILE A 199 -18.68 0.82 20.62
C ILE A 199 -19.57 -0.34 21.08
N HIS A 200 -19.21 -1.58 20.72
CA HIS A 200 -19.92 -2.79 21.12
C HIS A 200 -19.99 -2.93 22.65
N ASP A 201 -18.85 -2.80 23.34
CA ASP A 201 -18.76 -2.92 24.80
C ASP A 201 -19.54 -1.80 25.51
N TYR A 202 -19.48 -0.57 24.96
CA TYR A 202 -20.30 0.53 25.45
C TYR A 202 -21.80 0.21 25.32
N LEU A 203 -22.25 -0.32 24.17
CA LEU A 203 -23.65 -0.69 23.98
C LEU A 203 -24.11 -1.79 24.95
N ASN A 204 -23.28 -2.82 25.16
CA ASN A 204 -23.58 -3.89 26.12
C ASN A 204 -23.58 -3.44 27.58
N SER A 205 -22.87 -2.35 27.91
CA SER A 205 -22.86 -1.79 29.28
C SER A 205 -24.14 -1.02 29.66
N LEU A 206 -25.02 -0.74 28.70
CA LEU A 206 -26.20 0.09 28.93
C LEU A 206 -27.35 -0.72 29.55
N THR A 207 -27.63 -0.49 30.84
CA THR A 207 -28.58 -1.28 31.64
C THR A 207 -30.05 -0.81 31.60
N THR A 208 -30.38 0.38 31.07
CA THR A 208 -31.77 0.89 30.97
C THR A 208 -31.99 1.69 29.69
N HIS A 209 -33.08 1.43 28.95
CA HIS A 209 -33.21 1.84 27.53
C HIS A 209 -33.94 3.17 27.24
N TYR A 210 -34.34 3.94 28.25
CA TYR A 210 -35.34 5.01 28.05
C TYR A 210 -34.82 6.37 27.52
N SER A 211 -33.51 6.55 27.26
CA SER A 211 -32.97 7.83 26.74
C SER A 211 -31.65 7.71 25.98
N LEU A 212 -31.50 6.67 25.15
CA LEU A 212 -30.18 6.25 24.71
C LEU A 212 -29.66 6.88 23.42
N ARG A 213 -30.50 7.24 22.44
CA ARG A 213 -29.99 7.72 21.13
C ARG A 213 -29.05 8.91 21.27
N GLN A 214 -29.42 9.95 22.01
CA GLN A 214 -28.52 11.10 22.18
C GLN A 214 -27.24 10.74 22.93
N LYS A 215 -27.29 9.80 23.89
CA LYS A 215 -26.11 9.35 24.64
C LYS A 215 -25.17 8.51 23.76
N ILE A 216 -25.71 7.56 23.01
CA ILE A 216 -24.99 6.71 22.05
C ILE A 216 -24.44 7.56 20.92
N THR A 217 -25.25 8.38 20.27
CA THR A 217 -24.79 9.26 19.20
C THR A 217 -23.71 10.22 19.69
N ARG A 218 -23.82 10.78 20.90
CA ARG A 218 -22.75 11.61 21.48
C ARG A 218 -21.49 10.79 21.79
N HIS A 219 -21.64 9.59 22.32
CA HIS A 219 -20.51 8.71 22.65
C HIS A 219 -19.77 8.25 21.40
N ILE A 220 -20.48 7.73 20.40
CA ILE A 220 -19.91 7.36 19.10
C ILE A 220 -19.30 8.59 18.42
N LYS A 221 -19.98 9.74 18.38
CA LYS A 221 -19.38 10.98 17.84
C LYS A 221 -18.12 11.40 18.59
N LYS A 222 -18.02 11.15 19.89
CA LYS A 222 -16.82 11.43 20.68
C LYS A 222 -15.68 10.47 20.32
N ILE A 223 -15.98 9.18 20.12
CA ILE A 223 -15.00 8.17 19.64
C ILE A 223 -14.52 8.51 18.23
N LEU A 224 -15.44 8.94 17.34
CA LEU A 224 -15.15 9.27 15.95
C LEU A 224 -14.44 10.63 15.78
N LYS A 225 -14.49 11.51 16.78
CA LYS A 225 -13.86 12.82 16.71
C LYS A 225 -12.34 12.67 16.57
N GLY A 226 -11.79 13.18 15.47
CA GLY A 226 -10.36 13.08 15.17
C GLY A 226 -9.94 11.77 14.48
N GLN A 227 -10.87 10.86 14.19
CA GLN A 227 -10.61 9.68 13.37
C GLN A 227 -10.56 10.03 11.88
N GLU A 228 -10.06 9.10 11.06
CA GLU A 228 -9.92 9.31 9.62
C GLU A 228 -11.29 9.37 8.92
N PRO A 229 -11.44 10.17 7.84
CA PRO A 229 -12.74 10.42 7.21
C PRO A 229 -13.47 9.15 6.73
N HIS A 230 -12.75 8.13 6.29
CA HIS A 230 -13.35 6.87 5.85
C HIS A 230 -13.85 6.02 7.03
N ILE A 231 -13.12 5.97 8.17
CA ILE A 231 -13.59 5.35 9.41
C ILE A 231 -14.84 6.09 9.91
N GLN A 232 -14.80 7.43 9.88
CA GLN A 232 -15.95 8.26 10.22
C GLN A 232 -17.14 7.95 9.33
N ASN A 233 -16.98 7.88 8.01
CA ASN A 233 -18.08 7.60 7.08
C ASN A 233 -18.68 6.21 7.29
N LEU A 234 -17.84 5.17 7.41
CA LEU A 234 -18.28 3.79 7.66
C LEU A 234 -19.15 3.70 8.91
N LEU A 235 -18.71 4.34 10.00
CA LEU A 235 -19.39 4.31 11.30
C LEU A 235 -20.50 5.37 11.43
N THR A 236 -20.50 6.40 10.59
CA THR A 236 -21.62 7.36 10.51
C THR A 236 -22.82 6.73 9.81
N ASN A 237 -22.61 5.91 8.77
CA ASN A 237 -23.69 5.12 8.18
C ASN A 237 -24.34 4.18 9.21
N LEU A 238 -23.54 3.63 10.13
CA LEU A 238 -24.04 2.85 11.26
C LEU A 238 -24.91 3.70 12.20
N ILE A 239 -24.49 4.93 12.51
CA ILE A 239 -25.30 5.89 13.31
C ILE A 239 -26.59 6.28 12.59
N ASP A 240 -26.53 6.54 11.29
CA ASP A 240 -27.66 6.99 10.48
C ASP A 240 -28.71 5.89 10.28
N SER A 241 -28.31 4.63 10.44
CA SER A 241 -29.23 3.48 10.48
C SER A 241 -30.12 3.44 11.74
N ILE A 242 -29.82 4.25 12.77
CA ILE A 242 -30.61 4.34 14.00
C ILE A 242 -31.84 5.24 13.72
N PRO A 243 -33.09 4.70 13.80
CA PRO A 243 -34.30 5.45 13.45
C PRO A 243 -34.46 6.78 14.20
N ASN A 244 -35.00 7.79 13.50
CA ASN A 244 -35.20 9.16 14.02
C ASN A 244 -36.50 9.35 14.84
N LYS A 245 -37.43 8.40 14.84
CA LYS A 245 -38.71 8.57 15.55
C LYS A 245 -38.48 8.58 17.05
N THR A 246 -39.06 9.56 17.73
CA THR A 246 -39.15 9.63 19.18
C THR A 246 -39.70 8.31 19.71
N PHE A 247 -38.89 7.60 20.50
CA PHE A 247 -39.20 6.31 21.15
C PHE A 247 -40.40 6.33 22.12
N ILE A 248 -41.17 7.43 22.13
CA ILE A 248 -42.28 7.67 23.05
C ILE A 248 -43.52 6.84 22.65
N ASP A 249 -43.65 6.42 21.38
CA ASP A 249 -44.87 5.78 20.87
C ASP A 249 -44.83 4.25 20.69
N TYR A 250 -43.69 3.58 20.89
CA TYR A 250 -43.54 2.16 20.48
C TYR A 250 -43.31 1.14 21.61
N GLY A 251 -43.27 1.56 22.88
CA GLY A 251 -43.07 0.65 24.02
C GLY A 251 -41.66 0.02 24.07
N THR A 252 -41.38 -0.69 25.16
CA THR A 252 -40.06 -1.29 25.48
C THR A 252 -39.51 -2.22 24.39
N ASN A 253 -40.38 -2.87 23.61
CA ASN A 253 -39.97 -3.87 22.62
C ASN A 253 -39.32 -3.27 21.36
N PHE A 254 -39.59 -2.01 21.03
CA PHE A 254 -38.99 -1.36 19.84
C PHE A 254 -37.57 -0.87 20.10
N ASP A 255 -37.29 -0.44 21.34
CA ASP A 255 -35.93 -0.15 21.82
C ASP A 255 -35.06 -1.41 21.66
N ASP A 256 -35.48 -2.54 22.22
CA ASP A 256 -34.75 -3.81 22.17
C ASP A 256 -34.42 -4.26 20.75
N PHE A 257 -35.33 -4.08 19.79
CA PHE A 257 -35.12 -4.45 18.40
C PHE A 257 -34.04 -3.61 17.70
N VAL A 258 -34.06 -2.28 17.89
CA VAL A 258 -33.06 -1.38 17.30
C VAL A 258 -31.68 -1.63 17.93
N PHE A 259 -31.62 -1.86 19.24
CA PHE A 259 -30.38 -2.25 19.94
C PHE A 259 -29.82 -3.56 19.44
N SER A 260 -30.65 -4.59 19.35
CA SER A 260 -30.26 -5.90 18.82
C SER A 260 -29.76 -5.79 17.37
N SER A 261 -30.40 -4.97 16.54
CA SER A 261 -29.96 -4.72 15.16
C SER A 261 -28.60 -4.02 15.09
N LEU A 262 -28.37 -2.99 15.92
CA LEU A 262 -27.09 -2.28 15.97
C LEU A 262 -25.94 -3.17 16.46
N ILE A 263 -26.18 -3.99 17.49
CA ILE A 263 -25.22 -4.97 18.00
C ILE A 263 -24.90 -5.99 16.90
N LYS A 264 -25.92 -6.56 16.23
CA LYS A 264 -25.72 -7.48 15.11
C LYS A 264 -24.92 -6.87 13.96
N ASN A 265 -25.14 -5.60 13.64
CA ASN A 265 -24.36 -4.90 12.62
C ASN A 265 -22.89 -4.74 13.04
N LEU A 266 -22.62 -4.44 14.32
CA LEU A 266 -21.25 -4.36 14.85
C LEU A 266 -20.57 -5.75 14.89
N GLU A 267 -21.30 -6.79 15.29
CA GLU A 267 -20.83 -8.18 15.24
C GLU A 267 -20.50 -8.61 13.80
N PHE A 268 -21.33 -8.21 12.83
CA PHE A 268 -21.08 -8.45 11.41
C PHE A 268 -19.83 -7.70 10.91
N LEU A 269 -19.68 -6.42 11.25
CA LEU A 269 -18.47 -5.66 10.90
C LEU A 269 -17.24 -6.31 11.55
N TYR A 270 -17.35 -6.72 12.81
CA TYR A 270 -16.28 -7.40 13.54
C TYR A 270 -15.88 -8.72 12.86
N SER A 271 -16.85 -9.58 12.51
CA SER A 271 -16.59 -10.85 11.83
C SER A 271 -16.03 -10.67 10.41
N THR A 272 -16.33 -9.54 9.77
CA THR A 272 -15.78 -9.17 8.46
C THR A 272 -14.32 -8.72 8.55
N TYR A 273 -13.96 -7.89 9.53
CA TYR A 273 -12.62 -7.27 9.61
C TYR A 273 -11.62 -8.01 10.50
N GLU A 274 -12.07 -8.85 11.44
CA GLU A 274 -11.17 -9.67 12.27
C GLU A 274 -10.26 -10.60 11.42
N PRO A 275 -10.77 -11.31 10.40
CA PRO A 275 -9.93 -12.10 9.50
C PRO A 275 -8.88 -11.25 8.78
N MET A 276 -9.17 -10.00 8.44
CA MET A 276 -8.22 -9.10 7.78
C MET A 276 -7.02 -8.81 8.68
N VAL A 277 -7.24 -8.46 9.96
CA VAL A 277 -6.13 -8.24 10.91
C VAL A 277 -5.30 -9.50 11.09
N LYS A 278 -5.95 -10.66 11.27
CA LYS A 278 -5.23 -11.94 11.40
C LYS A 278 -4.37 -12.23 10.18
N THR A 279 -4.89 -11.95 8.98
CA THR A 279 -4.17 -12.12 7.73
C THR A 279 -2.99 -11.15 7.63
N PHE A 280 -3.19 -9.85 7.89
CA PHE A 280 -2.09 -8.89 7.83
C PHE A 280 -1.00 -9.18 8.86
N ARG A 281 -1.34 -9.64 10.07
CA ARG A 281 -0.35 -10.11 11.05
C ARG A 281 0.41 -11.33 10.57
N TYR A 282 -0.29 -12.27 9.94
CA TYR A 282 0.34 -13.44 9.34
C TYR A 282 1.30 -13.06 8.20
N ILE A 283 0.87 -12.17 7.31
CA ILE A 283 1.67 -11.65 6.20
C ILE A 283 2.88 -10.84 6.73
N ASP A 284 2.66 -9.98 7.74
CA ASP A 284 3.74 -9.26 8.45
C ASP A 284 4.77 -10.28 8.97
N GLY A 285 4.32 -11.32 9.67
CA GLY A 285 5.17 -12.41 10.14
C GLY A 285 5.97 -13.12 9.03
N ILE A 286 5.37 -13.40 7.88
CA ILE A 286 6.05 -14.01 6.72
C ILE A 286 7.15 -13.09 6.19
N ILE A 287 6.83 -11.80 5.96
CA ILE A 287 7.78 -10.82 5.44
C ILE A 287 8.99 -10.74 6.37
N LEU A 288 8.73 -10.76 7.67
CA LEU A 288 9.74 -10.58 8.70
C LEU A 288 10.61 -11.83 8.92
N ASN A 289 10.07 -13.04 8.80
CA ASN A 289 10.77 -14.20 9.37
C ASN A 289 11.28 -15.30 8.44
N GLN A 290 10.76 -15.57 7.23
CA GLN A 290 11.09 -16.89 6.62
C GLN A 290 11.10 -17.00 5.10
N VAL A 291 11.05 -15.88 4.37
CA VAL A 291 10.90 -15.97 2.90
C VAL A 291 11.99 -15.22 2.14
N ASN A 292 12.71 -15.95 1.29
CA ASN A 292 13.79 -15.43 0.45
C ASN A 292 13.29 -14.94 -0.92
N SER A 293 12.19 -15.48 -1.47
CA SER A 293 11.68 -15.06 -2.79
C SER A 293 10.25 -14.51 -2.74
N PHE A 294 9.91 -13.63 -3.68
CA PHE A 294 8.55 -13.12 -3.79
C PHE A 294 7.54 -14.22 -4.20
N ASP A 295 7.99 -15.27 -4.88
CA ASP A 295 7.16 -16.41 -5.26
C ASP A 295 6.80 -17.29 -4.06
N GLU A 296 7.77 -17.59 -3.20
CA GLU A 296 7.52 -18.31 -1.96
C GLU A 296 6.60 -17.49 -1.03
N PHE A 297 6.74 -16.16 -1.04
CA PHE A 297 5.84 -15.27 -0.33
C PHE A 297 4.40 -15.42 -0.83
N LYS A 298 4.19 -15.33 -2.16
CA LYS A 298 2.87 -15.53 -2.76
C LYS A 298 2.30 -16.91 -2.45
N PHE A 299 3.13 -17.95 -2.45
CA PHE A 299 2.72 -19.32 -2.13
C PHE A 299 2.21 -19.44 -0.69
N GLN A 300 3.00 -19.01 0.29
CA GLN A 300 2.63 -19.06 1.71
C GLN A 300 1.36 -18.25 2.00
N VAL A 301 1.25 -17.05 1.40
CA VAL A 301 0.04 -16.24 1.53
C VAL A 301 -1.17 -16.94 0.92
N ARG A 302 -1.06 -17.52 -0.30
CA ARG A 302 -2.15 -18.29 -0.93
C ARG A 302 -2.57 -19.50 -0.11
N LYS A 303 -1.63 -20.23 0.49
CA LYS A 303 -1.90 -21.37 1.38
C LYS A 303 -2.71 -20.96 2.60
N TYR A 304 -2.38 -19.83 3.22
CA TYR A 304 -3.14 -19.28 4.33
C TYR A 304 -4.53 -18.81 3.91
N LEU A 305 -4.65 -18.18 2.74
CA LEU A 305 -5.92 -17.69 2.20
C LEU A 305 -6.96 -18.79 2.01
N ASN A 306 -6.56 -19.97 1.53
CA ASN A 306 -7.47 -21.10 1.33
C ASN A 306 -8.16 -21.56 2.64
N ASN A 307 -7.64 -21.17 3.81
CA ASN A 307 -8.21 -21.48 5.11
C ASN A 307 -9.14 -20.39 5.68
N LEU A 308 -9.31 -19.26 4.98
CA LEU A 308 -10.18 -18.16 5.41
C LEU A 308 -11.61 -18.27 4.85
N PRO A 309 -12.61 -17.60 5.44
CA PRO A 309 -13.95 -17.47 4.85
C PRO A 309 -13.90 -16.81 3.46
N ALA A 310 -14.81 -17.20 2.55
CA ALA A 310 -14.82 -16.74 1.15
C ALA A 310 -14.83 -15.21 0.99
N ASP A 311 -15.53 -14.50 1.88
CA ASP A 311 -15.60 -13.03 1.88
C ASP A 311 -14.24 -12.39 2.18
N ALA A 312 -13.46 -12.98 3.10
CA ALA A 312 -12.11 -12.55 3.42
C ALA A 312 -11.13 -12.91 2.30
N GLN A 313 -11.28 -14.08 1.68
CA GLN A 313 -10.47 -14.50 0.53
C GLN A 313 -10.56 -13.51 -0.62
N SER A 314 -11.78 -13.11 -1.02
CA SER A 314 -12.02 -12.18 -2.13
C SER A 314 -11.31 -10.83 -1.93
N ILE A 315 -11.38 -10.29 -0.71
CA ILE A 315 -10.75 -9.00 -0.38
C ILE A 315 -9.23 -9.11 -0.43
N ILE A 316 -8.66 -10.20 0.08
CA ILE A 316 -7.20 -10.35 0.15
C ILE A 316 -6.60 -10.79 -1.21
N ILE A 317 -7.34 -11.55 -2.02
CA ILE A 317 -6.94 -11.85 -3.39
C ILE A 317 -6.91 -10.56 -4.22
N SER A 318 -7.97 -9.76 -4.15
CA SER A 318 -7.99 -8.41 -4.76
C SER A 318 -6.82 -7.55 -4.29
N PHE A 319 -6.47 -7.62 -3.00
CA PHE A 319 -5.30 -6.95 -2.44
C PHE A 319 -3.98 -7.45 -3.08
N ILE A 320 -3.76 -8.76 -3.19
CA ILE A 320 -2.55 -9.34 -3.80
C ILE A 320 -2.44 -8.92 -5.27
N ASP A 321 -3.56 -8.96 -5.99
CA ASP A 321 -3.63 -8.59 -7.40
C ASP A 321 -3.44 -7.07 -7.59
N SER A 322 -3.72 -6.27 -6.55
CA SER A 322 -3.49 -4.82 -6.53
C SER A 322 -2.05 -4.42 -6.20
N LEU A 323 -1.19 -5.36 -5.80
CA LEU A 323 0.21 -5.06 -5.55
C LEU A 323 0.87 -4.53 -6.84
N PRO A 324 1.60 -3.40 -6.77
CA PRO A 324 2.04 -2.69 -7.95
C PRO A 324 2.92 -3.58 -8.85
N ALA A 325 2.64 -3.56 -10.15
CA ALA A 325 3.43 -4.25 -11.18
C ALA A 325 4.93 -3.89 -11.15
N GLY A 326 5.30 -2.77 -10.51
CA GLY A 326 6.67 -2.31 -10.29
C GLY A 326 7.55 -3.24 -9.43
N ILE A 327 6.97 -4.23 -8.73
CA ILE A 327 7.75 -5.31 -8.10
C ILE A 327 8.49 -6.13 -9.18
N LYS A 328 7.87 -6.33 -10.37
CA LYS A 328 8.52 -7.02 -11.51
C LYS A 328 9.59 -6.18 -12.21
N GLU A 329 9.48 -4.85 -12.20
CA GLU A 329 10.47 -3.94 -12.80
C GLU A 329 11.69 -3.71 -11.90
N THR A 330 11.48 -3.69 -10.58
CA THR A 330 12.59 -3.64 -9.59
C THR A 330 13.38 -4.94 -9.56
N GLU A 331 12.75 -6.10 -9.76
CA GLU A 331 13.43 -7.38 -10.01
C GLU A 331 14.35 -7.34 -11.24
N LYS A 332 13.97 -6.66 -12.33
CA LYS A 332 14.83 -6.50 -13.51
C LYS A 332 16.10 -5.69 -13.23
N SER A 333 16.04 -4.70 -12.33
CA SER A 333 17.22 -3.91 -11.95
C SER A 333 18.08 -4.60 -10.88
N ALA A 334 17.49 -5.40 -9.99
CA ALA A 334 18.20 -6.19 -8.99
C ALA A 334 18.84 -7.48 -9.57
N LYS A 335 18.39 -7.92 -10.75
CA LYS A 335 18.93 -9.09 -11.46
C LYS A 335 20.36 -8.90 -11.99
N GLU A 336 20.87 -7.67 -12.10
CA GLU A 336 22.22 -7.45 -12.64
C GLU A 336 23.31 -7.67 -11.58
N ASP A 337 23.06 -7.34 -10.31
CA ASP A 337 24.04 -7.51 -9.21
C ASP A 337 23.97 -8.90 -8.55
N ASN A 338 22.81 -9.57 -8.56
CA ASN A 338 22.65 -10.92 -7.98
C ASN A 338 23.10 -12.06 -8.92
N ARG A 339 23.32 -11.78 -10.21
CA ARG A 339 23.68 -12.82 -11.19
C ARG A 339 25.02 -13.48 -10.88
N ILE A 340 25.98 -12.70 -10.38
CA ILE A 340 27.33 -13.18 -10.03
C ILE A 340 27.28 -14.10 -8.80
N LYS A 341 26.58 -13.70 -7.73
CA LYS A 341 26.42 -14.54 -6.53
C LYS A 341 25.62 -15.82 -6.79
N MET A 342 24.61 -15.77 -7.66
CA MET A 342 23.86 -16.97 -8.05
C MET A 342 24.67 -17.90 -8.95
N GLU A 343 25.53 -17.38 -9.83
CA GLU A 343 26.46 -18.21 -10.61
C GLU A 343 27.52 -18.87 -9.71
N GLU A 344 28.01 -18.17 -8.67
CA GLU A 344 28.92 -18.73 -7.66
C GLU A 344 28.25 -19.86 -6.84
N GLN A 345 27.04 -19.64 -6.32
CA GLN A 345 26.29 -20.65 -5.57
C GLN A 345 25.88 -21.86 -6.43
N LYS A 346 25.53 -21.64 -7.70
CA LYS A 346 25.25 -22.74 -8.65
C LYS A 346 26.48 -23.60 -8.89
N ASN A 347 27.66 -23.00 -8.96
CA ASN A 347 28.91 -23.74 -9.13
C ASN A 347 29.32 -24.51 -7.86
N GLU A 348 29.15 -23.93 -6.67
CA GLU A 348 29.38 -24.62 -5.38
C GLU A 348 28.46 -25.84 -5.21
N LEU A 349 27.19 -25.75 -5.62
CA LEU A 349 26.25 -26.86 -5.59
C LEU A 349 26.70 -28.07 -6.44
N PHE A 350 27.19 -27.83 -7.66
CA PHE A 350 27.69 -28.94 -8.49
C PHE A 350 28.90 -29.63 -7.86
N MET A 351 29.62 -28.94 -6.97
CA MET A 351 30.68 -29.53 -6.16
C MET A 351 30.13 -30.38 -4.99
N GLU A 352 28.97 -30.04 -4.44
CA GLU A 352 28.29 -30.82 -3.38
C GLU A 352 27.53 -32.05 -3.91
N LEU A 353 27.03 -31.98 -5.15
CA LEU A 353 26.26 -33.06 -5.77
C LEU A 353 27.15 -34.23 -6.21
N GLU A 354 27.11 -35.32 -5.43
CA GLU A 354 27.77 -36.57 -5.82
C GLU A 354 27.16 -37.19 -7.09
N LYS A 355 28.00 -37.88 -7.88
CA LYS A 355 27.58 -38.63 -9.09
C LYS A 355 26.40 -39.58 -8.82
N GLU A 356 26.38 -40.21 -7.66
CA GLU A 356 25.29 -41.12 -7.26
C GLU A 356 23.96 -40.36 -7.04
N SER A 357 24.01 -39.18 -6.44
CA SER A 357 22.86 -38.30 -6.22
C SER A 357 22.25 -37.83 -7.55
N LEU A 358 23.10 -37.46 -8.50
CA LEU A 358 22.66 -37.05 -9.84
C LEU A 358 21.98 -38.19 -10.59
N GLU A 359 22.53 -39.41 -10.53
CA GLU A 359 21.91 -40.58 -11.17
C GLU A 359 20.59 -40.99 -10.53
N LYS A 360 20.44 -40.82 -9.21
CA LYS A 360 19.15 -41.01 -8.52
C LYS A 360 18.12 -40.00 -9.01
N LEU A 361 18.49 -38.73 -9.12
CA LEU A 361 17.60 -37.69 -9.64
C LEU A 361 17.14 -38.00 -11.07
N LYS A 362 18.08 -38.33 -11.98
CA LYS A 362 17.76 -38.71 -13.36
C LYS A 362 16.78 -39.88 -13.43
N LYS A 363 16.94 -40.89 -12.56
CA LYS A 363 16.00 -42.01 -12.48
C LYS A 363 14.62 -41.55 -12.01
N MET A 364 14.55 -40.72 -10.97
CA MET A 364 13.29 -40.21 -10.42
C MET A 364 12.48 -39.45 -11.46
N VAL A 365 13.11 -38.54 -12.22
CA VAL A 365 12.44 -37.73 -13.25
C VAL A 365 12.04 -38.50 -14.51
N LYS A 366 12.71 -39.63 -14.79
CA LYS A 366 12.33 -40.53 -15.91
C LYS A 366 11.10 -41.38 -15.62
N VAL A 367 10.87 -41.74 -14.35
CA VAL A 367 9.86 -42.74 -13.96
C VAL A 367 8.59 -42.14 -13.39
N SER A 368 8.62 -40.88 -12.94
CA SER A 368 7.46 -40.24 -12.33
C SER A 368 7.30 -38.81 -12.84
N THR A 369 6.07 -38.46 -13.22
CA THR A 369 5.67 -37.08 -13.55
C THR A 369 5.40 -36.25 -12.31
N LYS A 370 5.33 -36.87 -11.12
CA LYS A 370 5.09 -36.19 -9.84
C LYS A 370 6.05 -36.75 -8.78
N ILE A 371 6.90 -35.90 -8.24
CA ILE A 371 7.99 -36.27 -7.33
C ILE A 371 7.83 -35.52 -6.03
N ASN A 372 7.81 -36.24 -4.90
CA ASN A 372 7.78 -35.60 -3.59
C ASN A 372 9.11 -34.88 -3.29
N LEU A 373 9.01 -33.63 -2.82
CA LEU A 373 10.14 -32.73 -2.62
C LEU A 373 11.09 -33.23 -1.53
N ASP A 374 10.59 -33.63 -0.36
CA ASP A 374 11.42 -34.20 0.70
C ASP A 374 12.19 -35.44 0.23
N ARG A 375 11.53 -36.30 -0.55
CA ARG A 375 12.19 -37.49 -1.13
C ARG A 375 13.28 -37.10 -2.12
N MET A 376 13.04 -36.06 -2.93
CA MET A 376 14.01 -35.55 -3.89
C MET A 376 15.22 -34.91 -3.19
N GLN A 377 14.97 -34.07 -2.18
CA GLN A 377 16.01 -33.49 -1.34
C GLN A 377 16.89 -34.55 -0.69
N ASN A 378 16.26 -35.54 -0.05
CA ASN A 378 16.97 -36.64 0.60
C ASN A 378 17.79 -37.47 -0.40
N ALA A 379 17.31 -37.65 -1.63
CA ALA A 379 18.05 -38.33 -2.68
C ALA A 379 19.27 -37.53 -3.16
N LEU A 380 19.17 -36.21 -3.12
CA LEU A 380 20.24 -35.28 -3.50
C LEU A 380 21.24 -35.01 -2.37
N LYS A 381 20.88 -35.29 -1.12
CA LYS A 381 21.67 -35.02 0.10
C LYS A 381 21.98 -33.52 0.29
N LEU A 382 21.06 -32.65 -0.11
CA LEU A 382 21.23 -31.20 -0.01
C LEU A 382 20.62 -30.65 1.29
N GLU A 383 21.25 -29.61 1.83
CA GLU A 383 20.64 -28.79 2.88
C GLU A 383 19.34 -28.13 2.38
N SER A 384 18.38 -27.91 3.29
CA SER A 384 17.05 -27.40 2.91
C SER A 384 17.11 -26.07 2.18
N GLU A 385 17.92 -25.15 2.67
CA GLU A 385 18.04 -23.82 2.08
C GLU A 385 18.61 -23.86 0.66
N ILE A 386 19.57 -24.76 0.41
CA ILE A 386 20.17 -24.98 -0.90
C ILE A 386 19.13 -25.63 -1.83
N PHE A 387 18.47 -26.70 -1.38
CA PHE A 387 17.47 -27.44 -2.15
C PHE A 387 16.31 -26.55 -2.62
N ASP A 388 15.76 -25.73 -1.72
CA ASP A 388 14.63 -24.86 -2.02
C ASP A 388 14.97 -23.85 -3.12
N ASN A 389 16.14 -23.21 -3.07
CA ASN A 389 16.55 -22.26 -4.11
C ASN A 389 16.64 -22.92 -5.51
N ILE A 390 17.11 -24.17 -5.57
CA ILE A 390 17.34 -24.88 -6.83
C ILE A 390 16.05 -25.41 -7.45
N ILE A 391 15.17 -25.96 -6.63
CA ILE A 391 13.96 -26.60 -7.14
C ILE A 391 13.05 -25.59 -7.85
N PHE A 392 13.01 -24.34 -7.36
CA PHE A 392 12.28 -23.26 -8.00
C PHE A 392 12.95 -22.80 -9.30
N ASP A 393 14.28 -22.69 -9.32
CA ASP A 393 15.02 -22.37 -10.54
C ASP A 393 14.80 -23.41 -11.64
N TRP A 394 14.86 -24.70 -11.29
CA TRP A 394 14.57 -25.76 -12.24
C TRP A 394 13.11 -25.78 -12.67
N ALA A 395 12.19 -25.48 -11.76
CA ALA A 395 10.78 -25.38 -12.12
C ALA A 395 10.51 -24.25 -13.11
N ASP A 396 11.15 -23.09 -12.95
CA ASP A 396 11.03 -21.99 -13.89
C ASP A 396 11.74 -22.29 -15.22
N GLU A 397 13.00 -22.75 -15.18
CA GLU A 397 13.81 -23.02 -16.37
C GLU A 397 13.19 -24.09 -17.28
N PHE A 398 12.63 -25.14 -16.69
CA PHE A 398 12.09 -26.29 -17.44
C PHE A 398 10.55 -26.34 -17.45
N GLY A 399 9.88 -25.31 -16.92
CA GLY A 399 8.42 -25.25 -16.89
C GLY A 399 7.77 -26.37 -16.08
N PHE A 400 8.41 -26.80 -14.99
CA PHE A 400 7.79 -27.69 -14.02
C PHE A 400 6.87 -26.90 -13.09
N THR A 401 5.95 -27.59 -12.44
CA THR A 401 5.01 -26.96 -11.50
C THR A 401 5.19 -27.57 -10.12
N ILE A 402 5.18 -26.76 -9.07
CA ILE A 402 5.25 -27.24 -7.69
C ILE A 402 3.82 -27.23 -7.12
N ASP A 403 3.31 -28.41 -6.79
CA ASP A 403 1.95 -28.67 -6.29
C ASP A 403 2.03 -29.26 -4.87
N GLY A 404 2.02 -28.37 -3.87
CA GLY A 404 2.24 -28.75 -2.47
C GLY A 404 3.64 -29.32 -2.28
N ASP A 405 3.72 -30.50 -1.67
CA ASP A 405 5.01 -31.18 -1.39
C ASP A 405 5.54 -31.95 -2.62
N TYR A 406 5.12 -31.58 -3.83
CA TYR A 406 5.45 -32.31 -5.05
C TYR A 406 5.91 -31.39 -6.18
N LEU A 407 6.97 -31.80 -6.86
CA LEU A 407 7.35 -31.32 -8.19
C LEU A 407 6.60 -32.11 -9.26
N VAL A 408 5.81 -31.44 -10.07
CA VAL A 408 5.10 -31.97 -11.23
C VAL A 408 5.86 -31.59 -12.49
N LEU A 409 6.43 -32.60 -13.13
CA LEU A 409 7.27 -32.46 -14.30
C LEU A 409 6.44 -32.29 -15.57
N ASN A 410 6.93 -31.44 -16.46
CA ASN A 410 6.47 -31.37 -17.83
C ASN A 410 7.27 -32.37 -18.68
N MET A 411 6.61 -33.44 -19.14
CA MET A 411 7.27 -34.53 -19.86
C MET A 411 7.96 -34.09 -21.16
N ASP A 412 7.52 -32.99 -21.76
CA ASP A 412 8.12 -32.44 -22.97
C ASP A 412 9.51 -31.84 -22.70
N THR A 413 9.78 -31.36 -21.48
CA THR A 413 11.02 -30.69 -21.08
C THR A 413 11.90 -31.52 -20.15
N VAL A 414 11.45 -32.70 -19.70
CA VAL A 414 12.25 -33.62 -18.86
C VAL A 414 13.54 -34.04 -19.55
N SER A 415 13.51 -34.26 -20.87
CA SER A 415 14.72 -34.64 -21.62
C SER A 415 15.75 -33.49 -21.63
N ASP A 416 15.28 -32.25 -21.79
CA ASP A 416 16.14 -31.06 -21.76
C ASP A 416 16.72 -30.83 -20.37
N PHE A 417 15.93 -31.08 -19.32
CA PHE A 417 16.40 -31.04 -17.94
C PHE A 417 17.53 -32.03 -17.69
N ILE A 418 17.36 -33.29 -18.11
CA ILE A 418 18.38 -34.33 -17.96
C ILE A 418 19.65 -33.97 -18.74
N ASN A 419 19.51 -33.49 -19.98
CA ASN A 419 20.63 -33.06 -20.80
C ASN A 419 21.38 -31.87 -20.18
N SER A 420 20.66 -30.94 -19.55
CA SER A 420 21.26 -29.82 -18.81
C SER A 420 22.08 -30.31 -17.61
N LEU A 421 21.55 -31.29 -16.86
CA LEU A 421 22.28 -31.92 -15.76
C LEU A 421 23.55 -32.64 -16.25
N ASP A 422 23.47 -33.40 -17.35
CA ASP A 422 24.62 -34.08 -17.94
C ASP A 422 25.70 -33.08 -18.38
N LYS A 423 25.31 -32.02 -19.08
CA LYS A 423 26.23 -30.99 -19.56
C LYS A 423 26.95 -30.29 -18.40
N LYS A 424 26.22 -29.90 -17.36
CA LYS A 424 26.82 -29.23 -16.18
C LYS A 424 27.74 -30.16 -15.40
N PHE A 425 27.41 -31.43 -15.33
CA PHE A 425 28.28 -32.44 -14.72
C PHE A 425 29.56 -32.69 -15.53
N GLU A 426 29.48 -32.71 -16.86
CA GLU A 426 30.67 -32.79 -17.73
C GLU A 426 31.54 -31.54 -17.62
N GLU A 427 30.95 -30.35 -17.54
CA GLU A 427 31.66 -29.09 -17.29
C GLU A 427 32.41 -29.14 -15.95
N TRP A 428 31.79 -29.70 -14.91
CA TRP A 428 32.43 -29.94 -13.61
C TRP A 428 33.58 -30.95 -13.67
N GLU A 429 33.39 -32.16 -14.25
CA GLU A 429 34.48 -33.14 -14.38
C GLU A 429 35.67 -32.56 -15.15
N ASN A 430 35.40 -31.71 -16.14
CA ASN A 430 36.43 -31.02 -16.91
C ASN A 430 37.12 -29.90 -16.11
N PHE A 431 36.42 -29.28 -15.16
CA PHE A 431 36.96 -28.29 -14.24
C PHE A 431 37.89 -28.95 -13.21
N GLU A 432 37.48 -30.06 -12.58
CA GLU A 432 38.34 -30.84 -11.68
C GLU A 432 39.59 -31.38 -12.40
N LYS A 433 39.43 -31.88 -13.64
CA LYS A 433 40.56 -32.40 -14.45
C LYS A 433 41.56 -31.32 -14.88
N LYS A 434 41.16 -30.04 -14.94
CA LYS A 434 42.04 -28.90 -15.31
C LYS A 434 42.82 -28.30 -14.14
N GLY A 435 42.64 -28.81 -12.90
CA GLY A 435 43.33 -28.36 -11.68
C GLY A 435 42.49 -27.32 -10.93
N ILE A 436 42.10 -27.53 -9.67
CA ILE A 436 42.97 -27.58 -8.49
C ILE A 436 42.66 -28.80 -7.62
N GLY A 437 43.66 -29.65 -7.38
CA GLY A 437 43.61 -30.60 -6.27
C GLY A 437 43.73 -29.86 -4.94
N LYS A 438 42.98 -30.32 -3.94
CA LYS A 438 43.16 -30.07 -2.49
C LYS A 438 43.97 -28.81 -2.14
N GLN A 439 43.28 -27.74 -1.77
CA GLN A 439 43.73 -26.86 -0.69
C GLN A 439 42.59 -26.65 0.28
#